data_AF-A0AAV5BK37-F1
#
_entry.id   AF-A0AAV5BK37-F1
#
_cell.length_a   1.000
_cell.length_b   1.000
_cell.length_c   1.000
_cell.angle_alpha   90.00
_cell.angle_beta   90.00
_cell.angle_gamma   90.00
#
_symmetry.space_group_name_H-M   'P 1'
#
loop_
_entity.id
_entity.type
_entity.pdbx_description
1 polymer ?
#
loop_
_entity_poly.entity_id
_entity_poly.type
_entity_poly.pdbx_seq_one_letter_code
_entity_poly.pdbx_strand_id
1 'polypeptide(L)'
;MVKEAQGKFSNPSSDALTIAHALQLFELSENPVEFCRINSLHLKTMEEMSKLRKQLLRLIFHQSKFCEEFAWNLGDSEAVEQAWRSEPGKKPLQMSEEELLGQGICAGWADRVARKDHTYYRLSEEDRKVRAVRYQSCALDDTIYLHRSSSVARIAPELVVYSELLNTKRSYMHGVTAVKPGWLLKYASSLCTFSAPFEDPKPYYDSLHDQVYCYVRPVFSRHNWELPLHSLPIKDNNSRLKVFAYALLNGDVLPCMRDVKDMLALSPSVILGPGPSSQTRVGDLLDKMQKCRKLLCEKMQNCPKLIDSRAALRDAWNADPNFLYPEIKVWFQAKFHSHFGVIWQKMHQEVLLEGRELFPKPKRLKKVKG
;
A
#
# COMPACT_ATOMS: atom_id res chain seq x y z
N MET A 1 -31.17 19.84 -16.30
CA MET A 1 -30.26 20.99 -16.52
C MET A 1 -29.01 20.97 -15.64
N VAL A 2 -28.98 21.50 -14.41
CA VAL A 2 -27.71 21.59 -13.62
C VAL A 2 -27.07 20.22 -13.33
N LYS A 3 -27.87 19.21 -12.96
CA LYS A 3 -27.37 17.85 -12.71
C LYS A 3 -26.84 17.14 -13.97
N GLU A 4 -27.38 17.44 -15.14
CA GLU A 4 -26.89 16.88 -16.42
C GLU A 4 -25.59 17.53 -16.84
N ALA A 5 -25.44 18.84 -16.59
CA ALA A 5 -24.17 19.54 -16.78
C ALA A 5 -23.08 19.02 -15.83
N GLN A 6 -23.41 18.79 -14.56
CA GLN A 6 -22.50 18.21 -13.57
C GLN A 6 -22.11 16.75 -13.90
N GLY A 7 -23.01 16.00 -14.54
CA GLY A 7 -22.74 14.63 -14.99
C GLY A 7 -21.58 14.53 -15.99
N LYS A 8 -21.31 15.59 -16.77
CA LYS A 8 -20.23 15.60 -17.77
C LYS A 8 -18.83 15.52 -17.16
N PHE A 9 -18.65 16.09 -15.97
CA PHE A 9 -17.35 16.16 -15.29
C PHE A 9 -17.23 15.14 -14.14
N SER A 10 -18.34 14.46 -13.82
CA SER A 10 -18.49 13.67 -12.60
C SER A 10 -17.50 12.52 -12.54
N ASN A 11 -16.52 12.61 -11.64
CA ASN A 11 -15.75 11.47 -11.18
C ASN A 11 -16.46 10.83 -9.98
N PRO A 12 -16.91 9.57 -10.07
CA PRO A 12 -17.70 8.95 -9.02
C PRO A 12 -16.87 8.59 -7.77
N SER A 13 -15.54 8.71 -7.83
CA SER A 13 -14.64 8.45 -6.72
C SER A 13 -14.25 9.70 -5.95
N SER A 14 -14.37 10.91 -6.52
CA SER A 14 -13.90 12.14 -5.87
C SER A 14 -14.56 13.41 -6.41
N ASP A 15 -15.01 14.26 -5.50
CA ASP A 15 -15.45 15.63 -5.80
C ASP A 15 -14.27 16.47 -6.29
N ALA A 16 -13.07 16.29 -5.71
CA ALA A 16 -11.87 17.02 -6.11
C ALA A 16 -11.45 16.70 -7.55
N LEU A 17 -11.50 15.43 -7.95
CA LEU A 17 -11.23 15.04 -9.35
C LEU A 17 -12.30 15.54 -10.31
N THR A 18 -13.56 15.61 -9.86
CA THR A 18 -14.66 16.23 -10.64
C THR A 18 -14.38 17.71 -10.91
N ILE A 19 -13.94 18.44 -9.89
CA ILE A 19 -13.59 19.87 -9.99
C ILE A 19 -12.36 20.06 -10.88
N ALA A 20 -11.32 19.23 -10.72
CA ALA A 20 -10.11 19.28 -11.54
C ALA A 20 -10.42 19.07 -13.03
N HIS A 21 -11.29 18.10 -13.34
CA HIS A 21 -11.74 17.85 -14.71
C HIS A 21 -12.51 19.06 -15.29
N ALA A 22 -13.42 19.65 -14.52
CA ALA A 22 -14.15 20.84 -14.96
C ALA A 22 -13.20 22.02 -15.23
N LEU A 23 -12.16 22.20 -14.40
CA LEU A 23 -11.14 23.22 -14.59
C LEU A 23 -10.30 22.96 -15.86
N GLN A 24 -9.91 21.71 -16.10
CA GLN A 24 -9.17 21.35 -17.31
C GLN A 24 -9.95 21.71 -18.57
N LEU A 25 -11.22 21.29 -18.66
CA LEU A 25 -12.06 21.60 -19.82
C LEU A 25 -12.35 23.09 -19.98
N PHE A 26 -12.47 23.83 -18.88
CA PHE A 26 -12.58 25.29 -18.92
C PHE A 26 -11.33 25.93 -19.52
N GLU A 27 -10.13 25.51 -19.11
CA GLU A 27 -8.87 26.04 -19.65
C GLU A 27 -8.59 25.65 -21.10
N LEU A 28 -9.17 24.53 -21.57
CA LEU A 28 -9.11 24.09 -22.98
C LEU A 28 -10.17 24.74 -23.86
N SER A 29 -11.20 25.36 -23.28
CA SER A 29 -12.29 25.94 -24.05
C SER A 29 -11.84 27.19 -24.82
N GLU A 30 -12.25 27.29 -26.09
CA GLU A 30 -11.99 28.49 -26.91
C GLU A 30 -12.70 29.72 -26.38
N ASN A 31 -13.90 29.53 -25.79
CA ASN A 31 -14.70 30.58 -25.19
C ASN A 31 -15.09 30.22 -23.74
N PRO A 32 -14.28 30.64 -22.75
CA PRO A 32 -14.51 30.35 -21.33
C PRO A 32 -15.84 30.87 -20.78
N VAL A 33 -16.32 32.01 -21.30
CA VAL A 33 -17.59 32.63 -20.87
C VAL A 33 -18.77 31.74 -21.30
N GLU A 34 -18.78 31.35 -22.57
CA GLU A 34 -19.82 30.49 -23.11
C GLU A 34 -19.75 29.08 -22.50
N PHE A 35 -18.55 28.55 -22.27
CA PHE A 35 -18.36 27.29 -21.57
C PHE A 35 -19.00 27.30 -20.17
N CYS A 36 -18.77 28.36 -19.39
CA CYS A 36 -19.37 28.51 -18.07
C CYS A 36 -20.90 28.63 -18.16
N ARG A 37 -21.43 29.37 -19.14
CA ARG A 37 -22.88 29.53 -19.37
C ARG A 37 -23.56 28.19 -19.67
N ILE A 38 -22.99 27.40 -20.60
CA ILE A 38 -23.54 26.10 -21.00
C ILE A 38 -23.50 25.09 -19.85
N ASN A 39 -22.42 25.09 -19.07
CA ASN A 39 -22.21 24.09 -18.02
C ASN A 39 -22.66 24.55 -16.61
N SER A 40 -23.31 25.72 -16.51
CA SER A 40 -23.79 26.29 -15.25
C SER A 40 -22.67 26.47 -14.20
N LEU A 41 -21.51 26.95 -14.64
CA LEU A 41 -20.34 27.24 -13.80
C LEU A 41 -20.20 28.74 -13.56
N HIS A 42 -19.59 29.12 -12.44
CA HIS A 42 -19.33 30.52 -12.11
C HIS A 42 -17.99 30.97 -12.68
N LEU A 43 -18.02 31.84 -13.71
CA LEU A 43 -16.84 32.26 -14.47
C LEU A 43 -15.69 32.75 -13.58
N LYS A 44 -15.97 33.70 -12.68
CA LYS A 44 -14.94 34.28 -11.81
C LYS A 44 -14.26 33.22 -10.93
N THR A 45 -15.01 32.22 -10.47
CA THR A 45 -14.43 31.11 -9.67
C THR A 45 -13.48 30.28 -10.52
N MET A 46 -13.85 29.96 -11.76
CA MET A 46 -13.01 29.19 -12.67
C MET A 46 -11.73 29.95 -13.05
N GLU A 47 -11.83 31.26 -13.28
CA GLU A 47 -10.67 32.12 -13.56
C GLU A 47 -9.69 32.16 -12.38
N GLU A 48 -10.20 32.37 -11.16
CA GLU A 48 -9.37 32.39 -9.95
C GLU A 48 -8.74 31.02 -9.66
N MET A 49 -9.49 29.92 -9.87
CA MET A 49 -8.94 28.57 -9.76
C MET A 49 -7.81 28.33 -10.78
N SER A 50 -7.96 28.79 -12.03
CA SER A 50 -6.91 28.68 -13.05
C SER A 50 -5.66 29.46 -12.66
N LYS A 51 -5.81 30.70 -12.18
CA LYS A 51 -4.69 31.52 -11.70
C LYS A 51 -3.98 30.84 -10.52
N LEU A 52 -4.74 30.34 -9.55
CA LEU A 52 -4.20 29.68 -8.36
C LEU A 52 -3.44 28.40 -8.74
N ARG A 53 -3.96 27.57 -9.65
CA ARG A 53 -3.28 26.37 -10.15
C ARG A 53 -1.90 26.72 -10.73
N LYS A 54 -1.84 27.72 -11.62
CA LYS A 54 -0.60 28.18 -12.25
C LYS A 54 0.38 28.77 -11.22
N GLN A 55 -0.13 29.49 -10.22
CA GLN A 55 0.70 30.02 -9.14
C GLN A 55 1.30 28.89 -8.28
N LEU A 56 0.50 27.89 -7.89
CA LEU A 56 0.96 26.73 -7.14
C LEU A 56 2.02 25.94 -7.92
N LEU A 57 1.83 25.76 -9.23
CA LEU A 57 2.81 25.10 -10.09
C LEU A 57 4.16 25.84 -10.05
N ARG A 58 4.15 27.16 -10.24
CA ARG A 58 5.37 27.99 -10.16
C ARG A 58 6.06 27.86 -8.81
N LEU A 59 5.29 27.83 -7.71
CA LEU A 59 5.85 27.68 -6.36
C LEU A 59 6.48 26.31 -6.14
N ILE A 60 5.85 25.23 -6.63
CA ILE A 60 6.40 23.87 -6.55
C ILE A 60 7.76 23.80 -7.27
N PHE A 61 7.83 24.29 -8.51
CA PHE A 61 9.09 24.30 -9.28
C PHE A 61 10.13 25.29 -8.74
N HIS A 62 9.71 26.33 -8.04
CA HIS A 62 10.63 27.20 -7.32
C HIS A 62 11.24 26.44 -6.14
N GLN A 63 10.42 25.78 -5.32
CA GLN A 63 10.85 25.07 -4.13
C GLN A 63 11.73 23.85 -4.45
N SER A 64 11.44 23.15 -5.55
CA SER A 64 12.22 21.98 -6.00
C SER A 64 13.68 22.31 -6.32
N LYS A 65 14.04 23.59 -6.52
CA LYS A 65 15.42 24.04 -6.73
C LYS A 65 16.24 24.11 -5.44
N PHE A 66 15.58 24.26 -4.29
CA PHE A 66 16.23 24.52 -3.01
C PHE A 66 16.17 23.32 -2.06
N CYS A 67 15.38 22.30 -2.36
CA CYS A 67 15.20 21.14 -1.49
C CYS A 67 15.15 19.84 -2.32
N GLU A 68 16.16 18.99 -2.14
CA GLU A 68 16.26 17.69 -2.82
C GLU A 68 15.08 16.75 -2.50
N GLU A 69 14.50 16.87 -1.29
CA GLU A 69 13.32 16.10 -0.88
C GLU A 69 12.09 16.43 -1.75
N PHE A 70 11.99 17.67 -2.21
CA PHE A 70 10.94 18.13 -3.12
C PHE A 70 11.41 18.21 -4.57
N ALA A 71 12.51 17.55 -4.92
CA ALA A 71 13.04 17.56 -6.28
C ALA A 71 12.02 16.96 -7.26
N TRP A 72 11.61 17.77 -8.24
CA TRP A 72 10.76 17.31 -9.33
C TRP A 72 11.64 16.81 -10.48
N ASN A 73 11.72 15.50 -10.62
CA ASN A 73 12.60 14.84 -11.61
C ASN A 73 11.89 14.48 -12.91
N LEU A 74 10.59 14.79 -13.04
CA LEU A 74 9.74 14.36 -14.16
C LEU A 74 9.40 15.55 -15.08
N GLY A 75 10.40 16.05 -15.80
CA GLY A 75 10.24 17.17 -16.74
C GLY A 75 10.25 18.55 -16.08
N ASP A 76 10.03 19.60 -16.88
CA ASP A 76 9.99 20.98 -16.43
C ASP A 76 8.54 21.49 -16.27
N SER A 77 8.39 22.75 -15.82
CA SER A 77 7.08 23.36 -15.62
C SER A 77 6.25 23.44 -16.91
N GLU A 78 6.90 23.55 -18.06
CA GLU A 78 6.22 23.64 -19.35
C GLU A 78 5.69 22.26 -19.77
N ALA A 79 6.47 21.20 -19.57
CA ALA A 79 6.03 19.82 -19.80
C ALA A 79 4.80 19.47 -18.95
N VAL A 80 4.73 19.93 -17.70
CA VAL A 80 3.55 19.72 -16.84
C VAL A 80 2.32 20.48 -17.36
N GLU A 81 2.49 21.74 -17.79
CA GLU A 81 1.40 22.51 -18.42
C GLU A 81 0.92 21.89 -19.74
N GLN A 82 1.84 21.37 -20.54
CA GLN A 82 1.51 20.67 -21.79
C GLN A 82 0.74 19.37 -21.51
N ALA A 83 1.17 18.58 -20.53
CA ALA A 83 0.45 17.39 -20.11
C ALA A 83 -0.96 17.73 -19.60
N TRP A 84 -1.10 18.79 -18.79
CA TRP A 84 -2.39 19.29 -18.32
C TRP A 84 -3.31 19.73 -19.47
N ARG A 85 -2.74 20.34 -20.53
CA ARG A 85 -3.49 20.79 -21.71
C ARG A 85 -3.73 19.71 -22.77
N SER A 86 -3.18 18.51 -22.61
CA SER A 86 -3.47 17.44 -23.56
C SER A 86 -4.96 17.09 -23.53
N GLU A 87 -5.58 16.92 -24.71
CA GLU A 87 -7.01 16.61 -24.77
C GLU A 87 -7.28 15.29 -24.02
N PRO A 88 -8.19 15.30 -23.03
CA PRO A 88 -8.55 14.06 -22.36
C PRO A 88 -9.23 13.14 -23.38
N GLY A 89 -8.69 11.94 -23.57
CA GLY A 89 -9.41 10.87 -24.28
C GLY A 89 -10.72 10.52 -23.56
N LYS A 90 -11.42 9.46 -24.01
CA LYS A 90 -12.71 9.01 -23.42
C LYS A 90 -12.69 8.77 -21.88
N LYS A 91 -11.50 8.66 -21.27
CA LYS A 91 -11.29 8.74 -19.82
C LYS A 91 -10.19 9.76 -19.52
N PRO A 92 -10.44 10.77 -18.67
CA PRO A 92 -9.48 11.84 -18.37
C PRO A 92 -8.26 11.36 -17.58
N LEU A 93 -8.40 10.33 -16.76
CA LEU A 93 -7.33 9.74 -15.96
C LEU A 93 -7.40 8.21 -16.02
N GLN A 94 -6.24 7.55 -15.96
CA GLN A 94 -6.15 6.12 -15.73
C GLN A 94 -6.53 5.80 -14.27
N MET A 95 -7.07 4.61 -14.04
CA MET A 95 -7.49 4.19 -12.70
C MET A 95 -6.34 4.23 -11.68
N SER A 96 -5.11 3.93 -12.11
CA SER A 96 -3.91 4.05 -11.26
C SER A 96 -3.59 5.50 -10.88
N GLU A 97 -3.80 6.45 -11.80
CA GLU A 97 -3.55 7.88 -11.55
C GLU A 97 -4.60 8.44 -10.57
N GLU A 98 -5.87 8.09 -10.77
CA GLU A 98 -6.94 8.43 -9.82
C GLU A 98 -6.65 7.89 -8.42
N GLU A 99 -6.16 6.65 -8.33
CA GLU A 99 -5.79 6.05 -7.04
C GLU A 99 -4.58 6.73 -6.38
N LEU A 100 -3.61 7.21 -7.16
CA LEU A 100 -2.47 7.97 -6.62
C LEU A 100 -2.90 9.35 -6.11
N LEU A 101 -3.75 10.04 -6.87
CA LEU A 101 -4.32 11.33 -6.42
C LEU A 101 -5.20 11.14 -5.17
N GLY A 102 -6.02 10.08 -5.15
CA GLY A 102 -6.84 9.72 -3.98
C GLY A 102 -6.00 9.41 -2.75
N GLN A 103 -4.85 8.75 -2.90
CA GLN A 103 -3.87 8.55 -1.83
C GLN A 103 -3.31 9.87 -1.31
N GLY A 104 -2.96 10.81 -2.20
CA GLY A 104 -2.49 12.15 -1.82
C GLY A 104 -3.54 12.95 -1.05
N ILE A 105 -4.78 12.95 -1.52
CA ILE A 105 -5.92 13.60 -0.82
C ILE A 105 -6.15 12.95 0.55
N CYS A 106 -6.11 11.62 0.62
CA CYS A 106 -6.23 10.89 1.87
C CYS A 106 -5.11 11.24 2.87
N ALA A 107 -3.88 11.41 2.40
CA ALA A 107 -2.76 11.80 3.24
C ALA A 107 -2.91 13.23 3.78
N GLY A 108 -3.42 14.15 2.97
CA GLY A 108 -3.67 15.54 3.38
C GLY A 108 -4.78 15.71 4.41
N TRP A 109 -5.77 14.80 4.40
CA TRP A 109 -6.96 14.86 5.27
C TRP A 109 -7.13 13.58 6.09
N ALA A 110 -6.04 13.00 6.56
CA ALA A 110 -6.00 11.74 7.31
C ALA A 110 -6.83 11.77 8.60
N ASP A 111 -7.03 12.95 9.17
CA ASP A 111 -7.83 13.25 10.37
C ASP A 111 -9.32 13.51 10.07
N ARG A 112 -9.71 13.60 8.79
CA ARG A 112 -11.08 13.87 8.32
C ARG A 112 -11.65 12.72 7.52
N VAL A 113 -11.51 11.52 8.08
CA VAL A 113 -12.05 10.28 7.52
C VAL A 113 -13.46 10.06 8.06
N ALA A 114 -14.35 9.57 7.22
CA ALA A 114 -15.69 9.17 7.62
C ALA A 114 -16.00 7.76 7.13
N ARG A 115 -16.66 6.98 7.99
CA ARG A 115 -17.14 5.63 7.67
C ARG A 115 -18.65 5.62 7.52
N LYS A 116 -19.14 4.93 6.50
CA LYS A 116 -20.56 4.79 6.21
C LYS A 116 -21.26 4.04 7.34
N ASP A 117 -22.29 4.66 7.90
CA ASP A 117 -23.08 4.05 8.96
C ASP A 117 -24.14 3.11 8.38
N HIS A 118 -24.15 1.86 8.84
CA HIS A 118 -25.08 0.81 8.43
C HIS A 118 -26.23 0.61 9.43
N THR A 119 -26.26 1.35 10.54
CA THR A 119 -27.29 1.20 11.58
C THR A 119 -28.63 1.83 11.16
N TYR A 120 -29.38 1.11 10.33
CA TYR A 120 -30.73 1.48 9.89
C TYR A 120 -31.78 1.47 11.01
N TYR A 121 -31.56 0.72 12.09
CA TYR A 121 -32.57 0.47 13.14
C TYR A 121 -32.76 1.63 14.14
N ARG A 122 -31.86 2.62 14.19
CA ARG A 122 -31.94 3.80 15.08
C ARG A 122 -32.32 5.09 14.35
N LEU A 123 -33.06 5.00 13.25
CA LEU A 123 -33.50 6.19 12.52
C LEU A 123 -34.66 6.86 13.24
N SER A 124 -34.48 8.13 13.61
CA SER A 124 -35.60 8.99 13.99
C SER A 124 -36.58 9.16 12.81
N GLU A 125 -37.84 9.50 13.10
CA GLU A 125 -38.85 9.86 12.09
C GLU A 125 -38.36 10.95 11.12
N GLU A 126 -37.53 11.88 11.59
CA GLU A 126 -36.94 12.94 10.79
C GLU A 126 -35.83 12.42 9.85
N ASP A 127 -35.05 11.42 10.28
CA ASP A 127 -33.95 10.88 9.50
C ASP A 127 -34.39 10.00 8.34
N ARG A 128 -35.52 9.31 8.47
CA ARG A 128 -36.13 8.56 7.35
C ARG A 128 -36.53 9.48 6.19
N LYS A 129 -36.87 10.74 6.47
CA LYS A 129 -37.29 11.73 5.44
C LYS A 129 -36.13 12.23 4.59
N VAL A 130 -34.89 12.19 5.09
CA VAL A 130 -33.78 12.95 4.50
C VAL A 130 -33.13 12.26 3.29
N ARG A 131 -33.31 10.94 3.09
CA ARG A 131 -32.67 10.12 2.02
C ARG A 131 -31.18 10.44 1.76
N ALA A 132 -30.47 11.04 2.72
CA ALA A 132 -29.05 11.35 2.60
C ALA A 132 -28.27 10.26 3.33
N VAL A 133 -27.15 9.85 2.75
CA VAL A 133 -26.35 8.76 3.31
C VAL A 133 -25.61 9.27 4.55
N ARG A 134 -25.70 8.48 5.63
CA ARG A 134 -25.11 8.78 6.93
C ARG A 134 -23.70 8.23 7.03
N TYR A 135 -22.84 9.00 7.67
CA TYR A 135 -21.47 8.66 7.96
C TYR A 135 -21.14 9.02 9.41
N GLN A 136 -20.22 8.28 10.00
CA GLN A 136 -19.59 8.59 11.27
C GLN A 136 -18.21 9.19 10.98
N SER A 137 -17.92 10.36 11.53
CA SER A 137 -16.58 10.98 11.44
C SER A 137 -15.60 10.23 12.35
N CYS A 138 -14.33 10.17 11.97
CA CYS A 138 -13.30 9.63 12.85
C CYS A 138 -12.94 10.56 14.00
N ALA A 139 -13.24 11.86 13.87
CA ALA A 139 -12.92 12.89 14.85
C ALA A 139 -14.13 13.26 15.74
N LEU A 140 -15.34 13.22 15.18
CA LEU A 140 -16.58 13.65 15.83
C LEU A 140 -17.45 12.46 16.23
N ASP A 141 -18.28 12.64 17.26
CA ASP A 141 -19.30 11.66 17.66
C ASP A 141 -20.60 11.82 16.85
N ASP A 142 -20.84 13.01 16.32
CA ASP A 142 -22.07 13.33 15.59
C ASP A 142 -22.17 12.61 14.23
N THR A 143 -23.40 12.29 13.85
CA THR A 143 -23.70 11.81 12.49
C THR A 143 -23.49 12.94 11.49
N ILE A 144 -22.68 12.69 10.48
CA ILE A 144 -22.48 13.57 9.33
C ILE A 144 -23.09 12.97 8.05
N TYR A 145 -23.38 13.81 7.06
CA TYR A 145 -24.17 13.41 5.90
C TYR A 145 -23.43 13.66 4.59
N LEU A 146 -23.57 12.73 3.64
CA LEU A 146 -23.12 12.93 2.27
C LEU A 146 -24.18 13.70 1.49
N HIS A 147 -23.82 14.89 1.00
CA HIS A 147 -24.76 15.72 0.25
C HIS A 147 -25.03 15.15 -1.14
N ARG A 148 -26.28 15.21 -1.62
CA ARG A 148 -26.69 14.63 -2.91
C ARG A 148 -26.07 15.30 -4.15
N SER A 149 -25.46 16.47 -3.98
CA SER A 149 -24.74 17.15 -5.07
C SER A 149 -23.30 16.64 -5.25
N SER A 150 -22.76 15.87 -4.29
CA SER A 150 -21.45 15.26 -4.43
C SER A 150 -21.47 14.22 -5.55
N SER A 151 -20.41 14.16 -6.35
CA SER A 151 -20.26 13.15 -7.42
C SER A 151 -20.15 11.73 -6.84
N VAL A 152 -19.67 11.64 -5.59
CA VAL A 152 -19.47 10.39 -4.84
C VAL A 152 -20.79 9.84 -4.27
N ALA A 153 -21.83 10.67 -4.17
CA ALA A 153 -23.12 10.31 -3.56
C ALA A 153 -23.82 9.12 -4.24
N ARG A 154 -23.57 8.89 -5.53
CA ARG A 154 -24.17 7.77 -6.27
C ARG A 154 -23.64 6.41 -5.81
N ILE A 155 -22.34 6.33 -5.51
CA ILE A 155 -21.71 5.10 -5.02
C ILE A 155 -21.87 5.00 -3.50
N ALA A 156 -21.69 6.12 -2.80
CA ALA A 156 -21.63 6.19 -1.35
C ALA A 156 -20.69 5.12 -0.75
N PRO A 157 -19.36 5.27 -0.95
CA PRO A 157 -18.33 4.32 -0.51
C PRO A 157 -18.33 4.10 1.00
N GLU A 158 -17.78 2.97 1.45
CA GLU A 158 -17.65 2.62 2.86
C GLU A 158 -16.80 3.63 3.64
N LEU A 159 -15.69 4.06 3.05
CA LEU A 159 -14.75 5.00 3.65
C LEU A 159 -14.54 6.17 2.70
N VAL A 160 -14.58 7.38 3.25
CA VAL A 160 -14.32 8.62 2.53
C VAL A 160 -13.46 9.56 3.37
N VAL A 161 -12.74 10.46 2.72
CA VAL A 161 -12.23 11.69 3.35
C VAL A 161 -13.03 12.88 2.86
N TYR A 162 -13.10 13.92 3.66
CA TYR A 162 -13.76 15.18 3.32
C TYR A 162 -12.85 16.37 3.63
N SER A 163 -12.96 17.43 2.82
CA SER A 163 -12.18 18.65 3.03
C SER A 163 -12.76 19.49 4.16
N GLU A 164 -14.08 19.58 4.27
CA GLU A 164 -14.75 20.39 5.30
C GLU A 164 -16.17 19.88 5.62
N LEU A 165 -16.74 20.41 6.71
CA LEU A 165 -18.12 20.18 7.10
C LEU A 165 -18.91 21.48 6.99
N LEU A 166 -19.97 21.47 6.19
CA LEU A 166 -20.88 22.58 6.03
C LEU A 166 -22.10 22.35 6.94
N ASN A 167 -22.19 23.13 8.02
CA ASN A 167 -23.32 23.07 8.92
C ASN A 167 -24.45 23.97 8.42
N THR A 168 -25.58 23.35 8.08
CA THR A 168 -26.80 24.06 7.67
C THR A 168 -27.93 23.70 8.62
N LYS A 169 -28.93 22.92 8.16
CA LYS A 169 -29.83 22.18 9.05
C LYS A 169 -29.16 20.94 9.63
N ARG A 170 -28.12 20.44 8.95
CA ARG A 170 -27.32 19.26 9.29
C ARG A 170 -25.89 19.50 8.83
N SER A 171 -24.96 18.75 9.41
CA SER A 171 -23.55 18.75 9.02
C SER A 171 -23.34 17.90 7.76
N TYR A 172 -23.07 18.54 6.63
CA TYR A 172 -22.78 17.87 5.36
C TYR A 172 -21.29 17.86 5.06
N MET A 173 -20.78 16.72 4.61
CA MET A 173 -19.43 16.61 4.08
C MET A 173 -19.32 17.33 2.74
N HIS A 174 -18.25 18.12 2.58
CA HIS A 174 -17.87 18.75 1.33
C HIS A 174 -16.47 18.32 0.90
N GLY A 175 -16.20 18.32 -0.41
CA GLY A 175 -14.93 17.85 -0.99
C GLY A 175 -14.66 16.37 -0.74
N VAL A 176 -15.66 15.52 -0.97
CA VAL A 176 -15.61 14.10 -0.59
C VAL A 176 -14.79 13.29 -1.58
N THR A 177 -13.92 12.42 -1.08
CA THR A 177 -13.13 11.48 -1.88
C THR A 177 -13.18 10.08 -1.28
N ALA A 178 -13.42 9.07 -2.10
CA ALA A 178 -13.44 7.66 -1.71
C ALA A 178 -12.04 7.19 -1.28
N VAL A 179 -11.96 6.40 -0.22
CA VAL A 179 -10.69 5.94 0.35
C VAL A 179 -10.68 4.43 0.51
N LYS A 180 -9.52 3.81 0.27
CA LYS A 180 -9.28 2.39 0.56
C LYS A 180 -8.66 2.23 1.94
N PRO A 181 -8.99 1.15 2.69
CA PRO A 181 -8.39 0.89 4.02
C PRO A 181 -6.85 0.91 4.01
N GLY A 182 -6.22 0.34 2.97
CA GLY A 182 -4.76 0.32 2.86
C GLY A 182 -4.11 1.70 2.80
N TRP A 183 -4.83 2.73 2.36
CA TRP A 183 -4.32 4.10 2.32
C TRP A 183 -4.28 4.71 3.72
N LEU A 184 -5.30 4.44 4.56
CA LEU A 184 -5.30 4.86 5.96
C LEU A 184 -4.13 4.24 6.73
N LEU A 185 -3.82 2.98 6.48
CA LEU A 185 -2.68 2.31 7.14
C LEU A 185 -1.34 2.92 6.76
N LYS A 186 -1.22 3.36 5.50
CA LYS A 186 0.01 3.97 4.99
C LYS A 186 0.19 5.41 5.47
N TYR A 187 -0.87 6.22 5.39
CA TYR A 187 -0.80 7.68 5.57
C TYR A 187 -1.35 8.17 6.91
N ALA A 188 -2.14 7.36 7.61
CA ALA A 188 -2.78 7.67 8.88
C ALA A 188 -2.44 6.61 9.96
N SER A 189 -1.23 6.03 9.88
CA SER A 189 -0.79 4.97 10.80
C SER A 189 -0.77 5.41 12.26
N SER A 190 -0.56 6.71 12.53
CA SER A 190 -0.62 7.32 13.87
C SER A 190 -2.03 7.33 14.47
N LEU A 191 -3.07 7.23 13.63
CA LEU A 191 -4.47 7.11 14.04
C LEU A 191 -4.94 5.63 14.07
N CYS A 192 -4.03 4.69 13.84
CA CYS A 192 -4.27 3.26 13.89
C CYS A 192 -3.68 2.66 15.15
N THR A 193 -4.38 1.68 15.71
CA THR A 193 -3.81 0.70 16.63
C THR A 193 -3.78 -0.65 15.95
N PHE A 194 -2.81 -1.50 16.29
CA PHE A 194 -2.60 -2.79 15.64
C PHE A 194 -2.74 -3.90 16.66
N SER A 195 -3.45 -4.96 16.28
CA SER A 195 -3.47 -6.20 17.05
C SER A 195 -2.08 -6.84 17.15
N ALA A 196 -1.96 -7.85 18.01
CA ALA A 196 -0.85 -8.80 17.90
C ALA A 196 -0.84 -9.45 16.49
N PRO A 197 0.35 -9.87 15.99
CA PRO A 197 0.46 -10.64 14.76
C PRO A 197 -0.41 -11.89 14.77
N PHE A 198 -1.07 -12.16 13.65
CA PHE A 198 -1.88 -13.36 13.48
C PHE A 198 -1.00 -14.59 13.24
N GLU A 199 -1.43 -15.73 13.78
CA GLU A 199 -0.83 -17.04 13.48
C GLU A 199 -1.41 -17.64 12.19
N ASP A 200 -2.67 -17.32 11.87
CA ASP A 200 -3.37 -17.67 10.64
C ASP A 200 -4.11 -16.44 10.07
N PRO A 201 -3.71 -15.93 8.89
CA PRO A 201 -2.68 -16.43 7.99
C PRO A 201 -1.27 -16.30 8.57
N LYS A 202 -0.41 -17.28 8.25
CA LYS A 202 0.98 -17.32 8.72
C LYS A 202 1.78 -16.12 8.21
N PRO A 203 2.79 -15.66 8.97
CA PRO A 203 3.76 -14.71 8.46
C PRO A 203 4.51 -15.30 7.27
N TYR A 204 4.97 -14.44 6.36
CA TYR A 204 5.56 -14.84 5.09
C TYR A 204 6.75 -13.95 4.72
N TYR A 205 7.58 -14.44 3.80
CA TYR A 205 8.66 -13.68 3.20
C TYR A 205 8.23 -13.23 1.80
N ASP A 206 8.41 -11.96 1.48
CA ASP A 206 8.20 -11.42 0.15
C ASP A 206 9.52 -11.37 -0.62
N SER A 207 9.63 -12.21 -1.63
CA SER A 207 10.83 -12.34 -2.46
C SER A 207 11.13 -11.09 -3.29
N LEU A 208 10.12 -10.27 -3.61
CA LEU A 208 10.31 -9.05 -4.39
C LEU A 208 10.94 -7.93 -3.58
N HIS A 209 10.53 -7.78 -2.32
CA HIS A 209 11.04 -6.74 -1.42
C HIS A 209 12.17 -7.24 -0.50
N ASP A 210 12.54 -8.53 -0.59
CA ASP A 210 13.53 -9.19 0.26
C ASP A 210 13.25 -8.93 1.75
N GLN A 211 12.00 -9.11 2.17
CA GLN A 211 11.56 -8.73 3.51
C GLN A 211 10.45 -9.64 4.04
N VAL A 212 10.46 -9.86 5.36
CA VAL A 212 9.45 -10.66 6.08
C VAL A 212 8.28 -9.80 6.58
N TYR A 213 7.08 -10.36 6.45
CA TYR A 213 5.80 -9.73 6.77
C TYR A 213 4.97 -10.61 7.70
N CYS A 214 4.13 -9.97 8.51
CA CYS A 214 3.09 -10.62 9.28
C CYS A 214 1.74 -9.97 9.01
N TYR A 215 0.66 -10.71 9.28
CA TYR A 215 -0.69 -10.16 9.19
C TYR A 215 -1.12 -9.58 10.54
N VAL A 216 -1.73 -8.40 10.50
CA VAL A 216 -2.32 -7.74 11.65
C VAL A 216 -3.73 -7.27 11.31
N ARG A 217 -4.57 -7.08 12.33
CA ARG A 217 -5.87 -6.43 12.20
C ARG A 217 -5.74 -5.00 12.73
N PRO A 218 -5.75 -4.00 11.84
CA PRO A 218 -5.69 -2.62 12.27
C PRO A 218 -7.06 -2.16 12.75
N VAL A 219 -7.05 -1.32 13.76
CA VAL A 219 -8.20 -0.62 14.30
C VAL A 219 -7.95 0.87 14.11
N PHE A 220 -8.82 1.54 13.37
CA PHE A 220 -8.69 2.96 13.04
C PHE A 220 -9.66 3.80 13.86
N SER A 221 -9.23 5.01 14.24
CA SER A 221 -10.03 6.01 14.96
C SER A 221 -10.40 5.61 16.41
N ARG A 222 -10.80 6.61 17.20
CA ARG A 222 -11.44 6.48 18.53
C ARG A 222 -12.69 5.59 18.54
N HIS A 223 -13.33 5.42 17.38
CA HIS A 223 -14.54 4.62 17.23
C HIS A 223 -14.27 3.13 16.97
N ASN A 224 -13.02 2.70 17.11
CA ASN A 224 -12.58 1.30 16.96
C ASN A 224 -13.01 0.67 15.63
N TRP A 225 -12.86 1.40 14.52
CA TRP A 225 -13.20 0.85 13.21
C TRP A 225 -12.20 -0.23 12.81
N GLU A 226 -12.64 -1.49 12.88
CA GLU A 226 -11.85 -2.61 12.36
C GLU A 226 -11.67 -2.49 10.85
N LEU A 227 -10.42 -2.45 10.42
CA LEU A 227 -10.03 -2.49 9.01
C LEU A 227 -9.73 -3.93 8.58
N PRO A 228 -9.81 -4.24 7.28
CA PRO A 228 -9.43 -5.55 6.77
C PRO A 228 -8.01 -5.94 7.17
N LEU A 229 -7.78 -7.26 7.24
CA LEU A 229 -6.48 -7.83 7.55
C LEU A 229 -5.41 -7.25 6.61
N HIS A 230 -4.28 -6.82 7.18
CA HIS A 230 -3.23 -6.15 6.42
C HIS A 230 -1.86 -6.74 6.76
N SER A 231 -0.99 -6.84 5.76
CA SER A 231 0.39 -7.29 5.97
C SER A 231 1.30 -6.11 6.30
N LEU A 232 2.13 -6.26 7.33
CA LEU A 232 3.13 -5.27 7.74
C LEU A 232 4.51 -5.92 7.91
N PRO A 233 5.60 -5.17 7.63
CA PRO A 233 6.95 -5.63 7.93
C PRO A 233 7.12 -5.97 9.40
N ILE A 234 7.75 -7.10 9.69
CA ILE A 234 8.04 -7.51 11.07
C ILE A 234 9.21 -6.67 11.59
N LYS A 235 9.04 -6.04 12.76
CA LYS A 235 10.08 -5.21 13.40
C LYS A 235 10.96 -5.99 14.38
N ASP A 236 10.40 -6.97 15.08
CA ASP A 236 11.11 -7.76 16.08
C ASP A 236 12.16 -8.69 15.43
N ASN A 237 13.41 -8.62 15.88
CA ASN A 237 14.52 -9.38 15.29
C ASN A 237 14.33 -10.89 15.40
N ASN A 238 13.83 -11.39 16.53
CA ASN A 238 13.64 -12.83 16.73
C ASN A 238 12.55 -13.36 15.81
N SER A 239 11.43 -12.64 15.71
CA SER A 239 10.33 -12.97 14.79
C SER A 239 10.78 -12.90 13.34
N ARG A 240 11.60 -11.90 12.96
CA ARG A 240 12.17 -11.80 11.62
C ARG A 240 13.01 -13.03 11.26
N LEU A 241 13.90 -13.44 12.16
CA LEU A 241 14.71 -14.64 11.98
C LEU A 241 13.87 -15.90 11.80
N LYS A 242 12.88 -16.12 12.67
CA LYS A 242 12.00 -17.29 12.59
C LYS A 242 11.28 -17.36 11.26
N VAL A 243 10.71 -16.24 10.81
CA VAL A 243 9.96 -16.18 9.56
C VAL A 243 10.88 -16.34 8.36
N PHE A 244 12.08 -15.75 8.38
CA PHE A 244 13.06 -15.91 7.32
C PHE A 244 13.60 -17.35 7.25
N ALA A 245 13.94 -17.96 8.39
CA ALA A 245 14.39 -19.36 8.46
C ALA A 245 13.30 -20.33 7.97
N TYR A 246 12.04 -20.09 8.38
CA TYR A 246 10.89 -20.81 7.85
C TYR A 246 10.80 -20.69 6.33
N ALA A 247 10.87 -19.46 5.80
CA ALA A 247 10.78 -19.18 4.36
C ALA A 247 11.94 -19.79 3.57
N LEU A 248 13.16 -19.80 4.12
CA LEU A 248 14.34 -20.40 3.50
C LEU A 248 14.14 -21.91 3.30
N LEU A 249 13.73 -22.61 4.36
CA LEU A 249 13.49 -24.06 4.30
C LEU A 249 12.22 -24.43 3.52
N ASN A 250 11.23 -23.53 3.48
CA ASN A 250 10.01 -23.71 2.69
C ASN A 250 10.24 -23.42 1.18
N GLY A 251 11.39 -22.84 0.83
CA GLY A 251 11.76 -22.47 -0.54
C GLY A 251 11.08 -21.21 -1.08
N ASP A 252 10.67 -20.32 -0.19
CA ASP A 252 10.16 -18.99 -0.55
C ASP A 252 11.28 -17.96 -0.73
N VAL A 253 12.48 -18.25 -0.18
CA VAL A 253 13.70 -17.49 -0.44
C VAL A 253 14.43 -18.02 -1.67
N LEU A 254 14.61 -19.35 -1.74
CA LEU A 254 15.34 -20.05 -2.80
C LEU A 254 14.46 -21.17 -3.38
N PRO A 255 14.01 -21.08 -4.64
CA PRO A 255 13.14 -22.06 -5.29
C PRO A 255 13.63 -23.52 -5.23
N CYS A 256 14.94 -23.78 -5.30
CA CYS A 256 15.48 -25.15 -5.26
C CYS A 256 15.09 -25.92 -3.98
N MET A 257 14.78 -25.21 -2.90
CA MET A 257 14.31 -25.82 -1.64
C MET A 257 12.88 -26.36 -1.74
N ARG A 258 12.06 -25.88 -2.69
CA ARG A 258 10.70 -26.39 -2.93
C ARG A 258 10.73 -27.82 -3.47
N ASP A 259 11.69 -28.11 -4.35
CA ASP A 259 11.84 -29.42 -4.99
C ASP A 259 12.24 -30.53 -4.00
N VAL A 260 12.79 -30.14 -2.85
CA VAL A 260 13.37 -31.06 -1.86
C VAL A 260 12.65 -30.99 -0.51
N LYS A 261 11.47 -30.36 -0.47
CA LYS A 261 10.67 -30.20 0.74
C LYS A 261 10.30 -31.54 1.38
N ASP A 262 10.03 -32.57 0.56
CA ASP A 262 9.70 -33.93 1.04
C ASP A 262 10.92 -34.70 1.57
N MET A 263 12.14 -34.19 1.30
CA MET A 263 13.40 -34.75 1.80
C MET A 263 13.75 -34.23 3.20
N LEU A 264 13.03 -33.23 3.70
CA LEU A 264 13.22 -32.68 5.03
C LEU A 264 12.76 -33.68 6.10
N ALA A 265 13.52 -33.75 7.20
CA ALA A 265 13.24 -34.61 8.33
C ALA A 265 12.08 -34.08 9.19
N LEU A 266 11.80 -32.78 9.14
CA LEU A 266 10.70 -32.12 9.85
C LEU A 266 10.10 -31.01 8.99
N SER A 267 8.81 -30.73 9.21
CA SER A 267 8.14 -29.61 8.57
C SER A 267 8.73 -28.28 9.04
N PRO A 268 9.07 -27.35 8.12
CA PRO A 268 9.55 -26.01 8.49
C PRO A 268 8.59 -25.23 9.42
N SER A 269 7.29 -25.57 9.42
CA SER A 269 6.29 -24.90 10.28
C SER A 269 6.63 -24.96 11.78
N VAL A 270 7.45 -25.92 12.20
CA VAL A 270 7.93 -26.04 13.59
C VAL A 270 8.69 -24.80 14.04
N ILE A 271 9.38 -24.09 13.13
CA ILE A 271 10.15 -22.87 13.45
C ILE A 271 9.24 -21.74 13.95
N LEU A 272 8.01 -21.68 13.43
CA LEU A 272 7.03 -20.63 13.77
C LEU A 272 6.27 -20.93 15.07
N GLY A 273 6.32 -22.16 15.59
CA GLY A 273 5.57 -22.58 16.77
C GLY A 273 6.11 -21.98 18.09
N PRO A 274 5.33 -22.08 19.18
CA PRO A 274 5.67 -21.51 20.49
C PRO A 274 6.86 -22.17 21.19
N GLY A 275 7.52 -23.17 20.58
CA GLY A 275 8.71 -23.83 21.12
C GLY A 275 9.83 -24.01 20.10
N PRO A 276 10.57 -22.95 19.70
CA PRO A 276 11.84 -23.10 19.00
C PRO A 276 12.92 -23.71 19.91
N SER A 277 12.75 -23.60 21.23
CA SER A 277 13.71 -23.97 22.27
C SER A 277 13.73 -25.45 22.63
N SER A 278 12.75 -26.25 22.17
CA SER A 278 12.70 -27.69 22.44
C SER A 278 13.40 -28.54 21.37
N GLN A 279 13.76 -27.95 20.23
CA GLN A 279 14.51 -28.64 19.17
C GLN A 279 15.85 -27.97 18.92
N THR A 280 16.93 -28.68 19.21
CA THR A 280 18.32 -28.21 19.04
C THR A 280 18.56 -27.65 17.64
N ARG A 281 18.11 -28.34 16.58
CA ARG A 281 18.27 -27.88 15.19
C ARG A 281 17.63 -26.52 14.86
N VAL A 282 16.54 -26.16 15.54
CA VAL A 282 15.87 -24.87 15.33
C VAL A 282 16.68 -23.80 16.05
N GLY A 283 17.06 -24.07 17.30
CA GLY A 283 17.93 -23.20 18.09
C GLY A 283 19.26 -22.92 17.39
N ASP A 284 19.97 -23.96 16.96
CA ASP A 284 21.28 -23.87 16.31
C ASP A 284 21.22 -23.01 15.03
N LEU A 285 20.19 -23.22 14.21
CA LEU A 285 19.99 -22.44 12.99
C LEU A 285 19.75 -20.95 13.29
N LEU A 286 18.81 -20.65 14.19
CA LEU A 286 18.46 -19.27 14.55
C LEU A 286 19.63 -18.56 15.24
N ASP A 287 20.33 -19.26 16.14
CA ASP A 287 21.51 -18.74 16.84
C ASP A 287 22.63 -18.39 15.87
N LYS A 288 22.90 -19.24 14.88
CA LYS A 288 23.91 -19.00 13.86
C LYS A 288 23.56 -17.78 13.00
N MET A 289 22.30 -17.68 12.59
CA MET A 289 21.76 -16.55 11.82
C MET A 289 21.79 -15.24 12.62
N GLN A 290 21.60 -15.30 13.94
CA GLN A 290 21.69 -14.15 14.85
C GLN A 290 23.14 -13.72 15.11
N LYS A 291 24.06 -14.68 15.29
CA LYS A 291 25.48 -14.43 15.61
C LYS A 291 26.34 -14.22 14.37
N CYS A 292 25.74 -14.09 13.19
CA CYS A 292 26.42 -13.94 11.89
C CYS A 292 27.57 -12.93 11.94
N ARG A 293 27.32 -11.69 12.37
CA ARG A 293 28.33 -10.63 12.45
C ARG A 293 29.55 -11.01 13.32
N LYS A 294 29.32 -11.69 14.45
CA LYS A 294 30.39 -12.13 15.35
C LYS A 294 31.23 -13.24 14.72
N LEU A 295 30.60 -14.11 13.93
CA LEU A 295 31.23 -15.30 13.37
C LEU A 295 31.97 -15.03 12.05
N LEU A 296 31.48 -14.10 11.23
CA LEU A 296 32.02 -13.84 9.90
C LEU A 296 33.08 -12.73 9.82
N CYS A 297 33.26 -11.93 10.90
CA CYS A 297 34.40 -11.03 11.21
C CYS A 297 33.91 -9.64 11.65
N GLU A 298 34.50 -9.09 12.72
CA GLU A 298 34.26 -7.70 13.18
C GLU A 298 34.80 -6.64 12.19
N LYS A 299 35.73 -7.02 11.30
CA LYS A 299 36.47 -6.11 10.41
C LYS A 299 35.85 -5.89 9.03
N MET A 300 34.78 -6.61 8.68
CA MET A 300 34.04 -6.33 7.43
C MET A 300 33.04 -5.21 7.66
N GLN A 301 33.23 -4.07 6.97
CA GLN A 301 32.37 -2.89 7.08
C GLN A 301 30.89 -3.19 6.77
N ASN A 302 30.62 -4.21 5.93
CA ASN A 302 29.30 -4.53 5.38
C ASN A 302 28.73 -5.89 5.85
N CYS A 303 29.22 -6.47 6.96
CA CYS A 303 28.65 -7.73 7.44
C CYS A 303 27.24 -7.50 8.03
N PRO A 304 26.21 -8.26 7.58
CA PRO A 304 24.85 -8.08 8.08
C PRO A 304 24.76 -8.41 9.57
N LYS A 305 23.97 -7.61 10.31
CA LYS A 305 23.73 -7.82 11.75
C LYS A 305 22.91 -9.09 12.02
N LEU A 306 22.09 -9.49 11.05
CA LEU A 306 21.11 -10.56 11.12
C LEU A 306 20.96 -11.18 9.74
N ILE A 307 20.72 -12.49 9.66
CA ILE A 307 20.33 -13.14 8.40
C ILE A 307 18.81 -13.21 8.33
N ASP A 308 18.19 -12.13 7.87
CA ASP A 308 16.73 -11.97 7.79
C ASP A 308 16.25 -11.64 6.37
N SER A 309 17.16 -11.71 5.39
CA SER A 309 16.96 -11.38 4.00
C SER A 309 17.90 -12.22 3.13
N ARG A 310 17.53 -12.44 1.87
CA ARG A 310 18.35 -13.08 0.84
C ARG A 310 19.63 -12.29 0.60
N ALA A 311 19.58 -10.95 0.56
CA ALA A 311 20.79 -10.12 0.43
C ALA A 311 21.75 -10.35 1.61
N ALA A 312 21.24 -10.38 2.84
CA ALA A 312 22.05 -10.70 4.02
C ALA A 312 22.65 -12.11 3.93
N LEU A 313 21.86 -13.10 3.49
CA LEU A 313 22.32 -14.48 3.29
C LEU A 313 23.42 -14.57 2.21
N ARG A 314 23.25 -13.86 1.09
CA ARG A 314 24.24 -13.76 0.01
C ARG A 314 25.56 -13.19 0.52
N ASP A 315 25.50 -12.09 1.25
CA ASP A 315 26.69 -11.43 1.77
C ASP A 315 27.42 -12.33 2.78
N ALA A 316 26.69 -13.09 3.58
CA ALA A 316 27.26 -14.10 4.46
C ALA A 316 27.94 -15.25 3.72
N TRP A 317 27.30 -15.79 2.67
CA TRP A 317 27.88 -16.86 1.84
C TRP A 317 29.06 -16.41 0.97
N ASN A 318 29.12 -15.13 0.61
CA ASN A 318 30.29 -14.55 -0.04
C ASN A 318 31.50 -14.47 0.91
N ALA A 319 31.26 -14.28 2.21
CA ALA A 319 32.31 -14.27 3.23
C ALA A 319 32.75 -15.69 3.63
N ASP A 320 31.80 -16.60 3.82
CA ASP A 320 32.05 -18.01 4.10
C ASP A 320 31.03 -18.88 3.34
N PRO A 321 31.44 -19.55 2.26
CA PRO A 321 30.56 -20.43 1.48
C PRO A 321 30.00 -21.63 2.27
N ASN A 322 30.56 -21.95 3.43
CA ASN A 322 30.06 -23.04 4.29
C ASN A 322 29.20 -22.52 5.44
N PHE A 323 28.95 -21.21 5.53
CA PHE A 323 28.10 -20.64 6.56
C PHE A 323 26.67 -21.21 6.45
N LEU A 324 26.10 -21.68 7.57
CA LEU A 324 24.82 -22.41 7.65
C LEU A 324 24.79 -23.80 7.00
N TYR A 325 25.88 -24.29 6.40
CA TYR A 325 25.91 -25.63 5.80
C TYR A 325 25.53 -26.74 6.80
N PRO A 326 26.18 -26.87 7.98
CA PRO A 326 25.83 -27.94 8.91
C PRO A 326 24.44 -27.74 9.50
N GLU A 327 24.04 -26.49 9.80
CA GLU A 327 22.74 -26.17 10.36
C GLU A 327 21.61 -26.54 9.40
N ILE A 328 21.74 -26.26 8.09
CA ILE A 328 20.74 -26.61 7.07
C ILE A 328 20.78 -28.11 6.75
N LYS A 329 21.96 -28.75 6.71
CA LYS A 329 22.10 -30.19 6.43
C LYS A 329 21.32 -31.05 7.43
N VAL A 330 21.32 -30.67 8.71
CA VAL A 330 20.60 -31.40 9.78
C VAL A 330 19.08 -31.41 9.58
N TRP A 331 18.53 -30.50 8.76
CA TRP A 331 17.12 -30.51 8.38
C TRP A 331 16.76 -31.59 7.36
N PHE A 332 17.73 -32.17 6.66
CA PHE A 332 17.49 -33.26 5.70
C PHE A 332 17.50 -34.62 6.38
N GLN A 333 16.66 -35.55 5.88
CA GLN A 333 16.70 -36.95 6.32
C GLN A 333 18.06 -37.57 5.98
N ALA A 334 18.58 -38.44 6.86
CA ALA A 334 19.92 -39.03 6.73
C ALA A 334 20.18 -39.68 5.36
N LYS A 335 19.16 -40.33 4.78
CA LYS A 335 19.23 -40.97 3.46
C LYS A 335 19.49 -40.00 2.29
N PHE A 336 19.23 -38.71 2.47
CA PHE A 336 19.43 -37.68 1.45
C PHE A 336 20.67 -36.81 1.68
N HIS A 337 21.47 -37.08 2.71
CA HIS A 337 22.67 -36.29 3.03
C HIS A 337 23.74 -36.35 1.92
N SER A 338 23.79 -37.43 1.14
CA SER A 338 24.68 -37.56 -0.02
C SER A 338 24.32 -36.61 -1.16
N HIS A 339 23.03 -36.30 -1.32
CA HIS A 339 22.50 -35.42 -2.37
C HIS A 339 22.49 -33.95 -1.95
N PHE A 340 22.65 -33.66 -0.65
CA PHE A 340 22.63 -32.30 -0.12
C PHE A 340 23.69 -31.38 -0.76
N GLY A 341 24.86 -31.90 -1.12
CA GLY A 341 25.91 -31.10 -1.79
C GLY A 341 25.45 -30.49 -3.12
N VAL A 342 24.64 -31.23 -3.90
CA VAL A 342 24.10 -30.74 -5.18
C VAL A 342 23.07 -29.64 -4.94
N ILE A 343 22.22 -29.80 -3.91
CA ILE A 343 21.23 -28.79 -3.52
C ILE A 343 21.94 -27.53 -3.02
N TRP A 344 22.98 -27.70 -2.20
CA TRP A 344 23.79 -26.60 -1.68
C TRP A 344 24.42 -25.75 -2.79
N GLN A 345 24.98 -26.39 -3.82
CA GLN A 345 25.50 -25.68 -4.99
C GLN A 345 24.42 -24.88 -5.72
N LYS A 346 23.20 -25.44 -5.87
CA LYS A 346 22.06 -24.71 -6.44
C LYS A 346 21.64 -23.53 -5.57
N MET A 347 21.63 -23.68 -4.25
CA MET A 347 21.32 -22.58 -3.33
C MET A 347 22.30 -21.41 -3.52
N HIS A 348 23.60 -21.68 -3.68
CA HIS A 348 24.61 -20.65 -3.98
C HIS A 348 24.40 -19.97 -5.33
N GLN A 349 23.90 -20.68 -6.34
CA GLN A 349 23.57 -20.07 -7.64
C GLN A 349 22.32 -19.18 -7.52
N GLU A 350 21.28 -19.67 -6.85
CA GLU A 350 20.01 -18.96 -6.70
C GLU A 350 20.12 -17.71 -5.81
N VAL A 351 20.94 -17.72 -4.77
CA VAL A 351 21.05 -16.55 -3.87
C VAL A 351 21.55 -15.30 -4.59
N LEU A 352 22.32 -15.48 -5.67
CA LEU A 352 22.87 -14.39 -6.47
C LEU A 352 21.81 -13.71 -7.35
N LEU A 353 20.74 -14.43 -7.69
CA LEU A 353 19.65 -13.95 -8.55
C LEU A 353 18.68 -13.05 -7.79
N GLU A 354 18.06 -12.09 -8.48
CA GLU A 354 17.04 -11.24 -7.88
C GLU A 354 15.68 -11.94 -7.72
N GLY A 355 14.83 -11.43 -6.83
CA GLY A 355 13.51 -12.03 -6.56
C GLY A 355 12.63 -12.17 -7.81
N ARG A 356 12.76 -11.27 -8.79
CA ARG A 356 12.04 -11.33 -10.07
C ARG A 356 12.52 -12.47 -10.98
N GLU A 357 13.79 -12.82 -10.88
CA GLU A 357 14.42 -13.89 -11.66
C GLU A 357 14.11 -15.25 -11.04
N LEU A 358 14.13 -15.33 -9.70
CA LEU A 358 13.78 -16.53 -8.94
C LEU A 358 12.30 -16.87 -9.02
N PHE A 359 11.43 -15.85 -9.01
CA PHE A 359 9.98 -16.01 -9.01
C PHE A 359 9.34 -15.21 -10.16
N PRO A 360 9.51 -15.65 -11.41
CA PRO A 360 8.93 -14.96 -12.56
C PRO A 360 7.41 -15.03 -12.49
N LYS A 361 6.75 -13.87 -12.67
CA LYS A 361 5.28 -13.84 -12.79
C LYS A 361 4.88 -14.70 -13.99
N PRO A 362 3.84 -15.57 -13.87
CA PRO A 362 3.36 -16.34 -15.01
C PRO A 362 2.98 -15.39 -16.13
N LYS A 363 3.56 -15.59 -17.33
CA LYS A 363 3.16 -14.85 -18.53
C LYS A 363 1.66 -15.11 -18.73
N ARG A 364 0.83 -14.06 -18.65
CA ARG A 364 -0.58 -14.14 -19.06
C ARG A 364 -0.58 -14.61 -20.52
N LEU A 365 -0.90 -15.89 -20.75
CA LEU A 365 -1.16 -16.41 -22.08
C LEU A 365 -2.26 -15.54 -22.69
N LYS A 366 -1.90 -14.74 -23.70
CA LYS A 366 -2.87 -14.06 -24.54
C LYS A 366 -3.76 -15.16 -25.10
N LYS A 367 -5.02 -15.23 -24.66
CA LYS A 367 -6.05 -16.00 -25.36
C LYS A 367 -6.10 -15.43 -26.78
N VAL A 368 -5.50 -16.16 -27.72
CA VAL A 368 -5.75 -15.98 -29.14
C VAL A 368 -7.24 -16.29 -29.29
N LYS A 369 -8.04 -15.26 -29.56
CA LYS A 369 -9.41 -15.46 -30.01
C LYS A 369 -9.30 -16.11 -31.39
N GLY A 370 -9.69 -17.38 -31.46
CA GLY A 370 -10.10 -18.00 -32.72
C GLY A 370 -11.44 -17.45 -33.17
#